data_AF-A0A7J4PEB1-F1
#
_entry.id   AF-A0A7J4PEB1-F1
#
_cell.length_a   1.000
_cell.length_b   1.000
_cell.length_c   1.000
_cell.angle_alpha   90.00
_cell.angle_beta   90.00
_cell.angle_gamma   90.00
#
_symmetry.space_group_name_H-M   'P 1'
#
loop_
_entity.id
_entity.type
_entity.pdbx_description
1 polymer ?
#
loop_
_entity_poly.entity_id
_entity_poly.type
_entity_poly.pdbx_seq_one_letter_code
_entity_poly.pdbx_strand_id
1 'polypeptide(L)'
;DYAVFHQPNGKFPLRVGKMLGFTRDQIEAGLLTPLIGNTYSGSSPLGLVAVLDVAKPGDRIFLTSYGSGAGADSFDLTVTDGILKMDRKDKLRDAIDKKEYVDYATYAKLRKKIREE
;
A
#
# COMPACT_ATOMS: atom_id res chain seq x y z
N ASP A 1 -16.24 0.23 -2.20
CA ASP A 1 -15.59 0.92 -3.33
C ASP A 1 -14.13 0.54 -3.47
N TYR A 2 -13.39 0.43 -2.37
CA TYR A 2 -11.98 -0.01 -2.39
C TYR A 2 -11.73 -1.16 -1.42
N ALA A 3 -10.67 -1.93 -1.70
CA ALA A 3 -10.15 -2.97 -0.83
C ALA A 3 -8.62 -2.90 -0.74
N VAL A 4 -8.08 -2.92 0.48
CA VAL A 4 -6.64 -2.89 0.77
C VAL A 4 -6.27 -4.14 1.54
N PHE A 5 -5.40 -4.96 0.98
CA PHE A 5 -4.87 -6.16 1.64
C PHE A 5 -3.39 -5.98 1.93
N HIS A 6 -2.84 -6.73 2.88
CA HIS A 6 -1.38 -6.85 3.02
C HIS A 6 -0.73 -7.33 1.71
N GLN A 7 0.40 -6.72 1.35
CA GLN A 7 1.01 -6.85 0.02
C GLN A 7 2.45 -7.37 0.13
N PRO A 8 2.64 -8.67 0.40
CA PRO A 8 4.00 -9.23 0.45
C PRO A 8 4.66 -9.27 -0.95
N ASN A 9 3.84 -9.22 -2.01
CA ASN A 9 4.21 -9.09 -3.42
C ASN A 9 2.99 -8.55 -4.20
N GLY A 10 3.15 -8.28 -5.50
CA GLY A 10 2.05 -7.78 -6.33
C GLY A 10 0.91 -8.77 -6.62
N LYS A 11 1.12 -10.08 -6.40
CA LYS A 11 0.16 -11.13 -6.78
C LYS A 11 -0.81 -11.50 -5.65
N PHE A 12 -0.32 -11.53 -4.42
CA PHE A 12 -1.08 -11.96 -3.24
C PHE A 12 -2.31 -11.09 -2.92
N PRO A 13 -2.23 -9.74 -2.89
CA PRO A 13 -3.40 -8.90 -2.63
C PRO A 13 -4.49 -9.09 -3.69
N LEU A 14 -4.11 -9.27 -4.96
CA LEU A 14 -5.06 -9.57 -6.04
C LEU A 14 -5.69 -10.96 -5.89
N ARG A 15 -4.92 -11.95 -5.45
CA ARG A 15 -5.42 -13.31 -5.23
C ARG A 15 -6.43 -13.36 -4.08
N VAL A 16 -6.11 -12.77 -2.93
CA VAL A 16 -7.03 -12.75 -1.78
C VAL A 16 -8.27 -11.91 -2.08
N GLY A 17 -8.11 -10.77 -2.77
CA GLY A 17 -9.24 -9.97 -3.23
C GLY A 17 -10.18 -10.77 -4.12
N LYS A 18 -9.65 -11.50 -5.11
CA LYS A 18 -10.45 -12.41 -5.94
C LYS A 18 -11.15 -13.50 -5.12
N MET A 19 -10.48 -14.10 -4.13
CA MET A 19 -11.08 -15.12 -3.26
C MET A 19 -12.25 -14.58 -2.43
N LEU A 20 -12.18 -13.31 -2.04
CA LEU A 20 -13.20 -12.62 -1.26
C LEU A 20 -14.26 -11.91 -2.12
N GLY A 21 -14.18 -12.02 -3.45
CA GLY A 21 -15.16 -11.45 -4.38
C GLY A 21 -14.91 -10.00 -4.80
N PHE A 22 -13.76 -9.42 -4.47
CA PHE A 22 -13.37 -8.09 -4.95
C PHE A 22 -12.84 -8.12 -6.39
N THR A 23 -13.11 -7.05 -7.13
CA THR A 23 -12.55 -6.84 -8.47
C THR A 23 -11.14 -6.25 -8.38
N ARG A 24 -10.41 -6.30 -9.50
CA ARG A 24 -9.08 -5.69 -9.59
C ARG A 24 -9.14 -4.18 -9.38
N ASP A 25 -10.13 -3.51 -9.97
CA ASP A 25 -10.29 -2.05 -9.92
C ASP A 25 -10.47 -1.55 -8.48
N GLN A 26 -11.14 -2.33 -7.63
CA GLN A 26 -11.31 -2.02 -6.20
C GLN A 26 -9.98 -2.08 -5.42
N ILE A 27 -8.97 -2.79 -5.92
CA ILE A 27 -7.69 -3.03 -5.23
C ILE A 27 -6.58 -2.14 -5.79
N GLU A 28 -6.65 -1.79 -7.08
CA GLU A 28 -5.55 -1.17 -7.83
C GLU A 28 -5.07 0.16 -7.26
N ALA A 29 -5.99 0.98 -6.73
CA ALA A 29 -5.62 2.25 -6.09
C ALA A 29 -4.65 2.05 -4.91
N GLY A 30 -4.89 1.02 -4.10
CA GLY A 30 -4.07 0.70 -2.93
C GLY A 30 -2.87 -0.22 -3.22
N LEU A 31 -2.70 -0.74 -4.44
CA LEU A 31 -1.65 -1.70 -4.78
C LEU A 31 -0.30 -1.01 -5.04
N LEU A 32 0.59 -1.04 -4.05
CA LEU A 32 1.86 -0.30 -4.07
C LEU A 32 3.09 -1.18 -4.18
N THR A 33 3.02 -2.44 -3.76
CA THR A 33 4.20 -3.33 -3.75
C THR A 33 4.91 -3.51 -5.10
N PRO A 34 4.24 -3.49 -6.27
CA PRO A 34 4.94 -3.46 -7.56
C PRO A 34 5.85 -2.24 -7.76
N LEU A 35 5.63 -1.14 -7.04
CA LEU A 35 6.36 0.12 -7.16
C LEU A 35 7.44 0.28 -6.09
N ILE A 36 7.15 -0.10 -4.84
CA ILE A 36 8.02 0.18 -3.68
C ILE A 36 8.44 -1.06 -2.87
N GLY A 37 8.02 -2.25 -3.29
CA GLY A 37 8.29 -3.49 -2.55
C GLY A 37 7.42 -3.66 -1.31
N ASN A 38 7.80 -4.63 -0.46
CA ASN A 38 7.07 -4.94 0.77
C ASN A 38 7.61 -4.09 1.95
N THR A 39 6.78 -3.19 2.45
CA THR A 39 7.06 -2.32 3.61
C THR A 39 6.60 -2.91 4.95
N TYR A 40 6.30 -4.22 4.98
CA TYR A 40 5.90 -4.96 6.19
C TYR A 40 4.70 -4.31 6.87
N SER A 41 4.82 -3.88 8.12
CA SER A 41 3.75 -3.24 8.89
C SER A 41 3.25 -1.94 8.24
N GLY A 42 4.07 -1.31 7.38
CA GLY A 42 3.67 -0.15 6.59
C GLY A 42 2.85 -0.48 5.34
N SER A 43 2.72 -1.76 4.95
CA SER A 43 2.09 -2.16 3.69
C SER A 43 0.61 -1.78 3.62
N SER A 44 -0.20 -2.19 4.60
CA SER A 44 -1.62 -1.87 4.63
C SER A 44 -1.89 -0.37 4.89
N PRO A 45 -1.18 0.31 5.82
CA PRO A 45 -1.32 1.77 5.99
C PRO A 45 -0.99 2.57 4.72
N LEU A 46 0.09 2.26 4.01
CA LEU A 46 0.42 2.96 2.76
C LEU A 46 -0.62 2.69 1.67
N GLY A 47 -1.13 1.46 1.58
CA GLY A 47 -2.24 1.15 0.67
C GLY A 47 -3.51 1.95 1.00
N LEU A 48 -3.81 2.15 2.29
CA LEU A 48 -4.91 3.01 2.72
C LEU A 48 -4.70 4.47 2.32
N VAL A 49 -3.50 5.03 2.55
CA VAL A 49 -3.17 6.39 2.14
C VAL A 49 -3.35 6.57 0.63
N ALA A 50 -2.87 5.62 -0.18
CA ALA A 50 -3.05 5.66 -1.63
C ALA A 50 -4.52 5.64 -2.06
N VAL A 51 -5.38 4.92 -1.33
CA VAL A 51 -6.84 4.95 -1.55
C VAL A 51 -7.42 6.32 -1.15
N LEU A 52 -7.05 6.85 0.01
CA LEU A 52 -7.54 8.14 0.51
C LEU A 52 -7.15 9.32 -0.40
N ASP A 53 -6.03 9.24 -1.11
CA ASP A 53 -5.60 10.24 -2.12
C ASP A 53 -6.59 10.38 -3.29
N VAL A 54 -7.39 9.34 -3.57
CA VAL A 54 -8.33 9.30 -4.71
C VAL A 54 -9.79 9.12 -4.30
N ALA A 55 -10.06 8.70 -3.08
CA ALA A 55 -11.42 8.47 -2.58
C ALA A 55 -12.25 9.76 -2.50
N LYS A 56 -13.57 9.55 -2.54
CA LYS A 56 -14.63 10.56 -2.49
C LYS A 56 -15.50 10.33 -1.25
N PRO A 57 -16.20 11.37 -0.76
CA PRO A 57 -17.17 11.19 0.31
C PRO A 57 -18.20 10.10 -0.01
N GLY A 58 -18.51 9.26 0.97
CA GLY A 58 -19.42 8.12 0.83
C GLY A 58 -18.76 6.83 0.38
N ASP A 59 -17.55 6.86 -0.18
CA ASP A 59 -16.82 5.64 -0.56
C ASP A 59 -16.58 4.74 0.67
N ARG A 60 -16.78 3.44 0.50
CA ARG A 60 -16.45 2.41 1.49
C ARG A 60 -15.13 1.74 1.18
N ILE A 61 -14.28 1.60 2.21
CA ILE A 61 -12.95 1.00 2.12
C ILE A 61 -12.91 -0.20 3.09
N PHE A 62 -12.67 -1.38 2.54
CA PHE A 62 -12.33 -2.56 3.33
C PHE A 62 -10.81 -2.68 3.43
N LEU A 63 -10.25 -2.81 4.63
CA LEU A 63 -8.81 -3.03 4.82
C LEU A 63 -8.59 -4.26 5.67
N THR A 64 -7.68 -5.14 5.25
CA THR A 64 -7.20 -6.27 6.05
C THR A 64 -5.67 -6.31 6.07
N SER A 65 -5.08 -6.18 7.25
CA SER A 65 -3.65 -6.39 7.50
C SER A 65 -3.33 -7.88 7.66
N TYR A 66 -2.04 -8.22 7.65
CA TYR A 66 -1.57 -9.56 8.02
C TYR A 66 -0.17 -9.48 8.62
N GLY A 67 0.03 -10.20 9.73
CA GLY A 67 1.33 -10.41 10.36
C GLY A 67 1.60 -11.91 10.50
N SER A 68 2.81 -12.34 10.15
CA SER A 68 3.24 -13.74 10.30
C SER A 68 3.34 -14.12 11.79
N GLY A 69 2.87 -15.32 12.15
CA GLY A 69 2.79 -15.79 13.54
C GLY A 69 1.55 -16.63 13.91
N ALA A 70 0.30 -16.29 13.58
CA ALA A 70 -0.22 -15.30 12.63
C ALA A 70 -1.45 -14.53 13.16
N GLY A 71 -1.71 -13.36 12.58
CA GLY A 71 -2.88 -12.53 12.87
C GLY A 71 -3.23 -11.63 11.70
N ALA A 72 -4.49 -11.21 11.62
CA ALA A 72 -5.00 -10.30 10.63
C ALA A 72 -6.03 -9.36 11.28
N ASP A 73 -5.88 -8.06 11.05
CA ASP A 73 -6.81 -7.05 11.56
C ASP A 73 -7.60 -6.47 10.40
N SER A 74 -8.92 -6.42 10.53
CA SER A 74 -9.81 -5.91 9.49
C SER A 74 -10.56 -4.67 9.93
N PHE A 75 -10.71 -3.72 9.00
CA PHE A 75 -11.35 -2.43 9.21
C PHE A 75 -12.35 -2.20 8.08
N ASP A 76 -13.50 -1.63 8.44
CA ASP A 76 -14.54 -1.18 7.53
C ASP A 76 -14.70 0.32 7.73
N LEU A 77 -14.33 1.09 6.71
CA LEU A 77 -14.21 2.53 6.78
C LEU A 77 -15.18 3.18 5.79
N THR A 78 -15.86 4.24 6.23
CA THR A 78 -16.66 5.11 5.37
C THR A 78 -15.98 6.46 5.27
N VAL A 79 -15.68 6.89 4.04
CA VAL A 79 -15.06 8.19 3.79
C VAL A 79 -16.07 9.30 4.04
N THR A 80 -15.70 10.28 4.86
CA THR A 80 -16.56 11.43 5.20
C THR A 80 -16.26 12.63 4.32
N ASP A 81 -17.13 13.65 4.36
CA ASP A 81 -16.90 14.94 3.69
C ASP A 81 -15.62 15.65 4.16
N GLY A 82 -15.07 15.26 5.31
CA GLY A 82 -13.78 15.76 5.80
C GLY A 82 -12.63 15.53 4.81
N ILE A 83 -12.74 14.52 3.94
CA ILE A 83 -11.74 14.24 2.88
C ILE A 83 -11.59 15.38 1.87
N LEU A 84 -12.61 16.24 1.73
CA LEU A 84 -12.56 17.42 0.84
C LEU A 84 -11.67 18.53 1.39
N LYS A 85 -11.34 18.49 2.69
CA LYS A 85 -10.46 19.45 3.36
C LYS A 85 -8.99 19.03 3.34
N MET A 86 -8.67 17.81 2.89
CA MET A 86 -7.28 17.37 2.77
C MET A 86 -6.54 18.19 1.71
N ASP A 87 -5.37 18.71 2.06
CA ASP A 87 -4.42 19.23 1.06
C ASP A 87 -3.82 18.03 0.29
N ARG A 88 -4.13 17.94 -1.00
CA ARG A 88 -3.68 16.86 -1.89
C ARG A 88 -2.48 17.26 -2.76
N LYS A 89 -1.71 18.30 -2.37
CA LYS A 89 -0.52 18.74 -3.11
C LYS A 89 0.59 17.69 -3.15
N ASP A 90 0.78 16.96 -2.05
CA ASP A 90 1.84 15.96 -1.92
C ASP A 90 1.22 14.56 -1.84
N LYS A 91 0.76 14.03 -2.98
CA LYS A 91 0.18 12.67 -3.00
C LYS A 91 1.27 11.63 -2.82
N LEU A 92 0.89 10.47 -2.30
CA LEU A 92 1.83 9.38 -2.07
C LEU A 92 2.52 8.94 -3.37
N ARG A 93 1.80 8.94 -4.50
CA ARG A 93 2.39 8.58 -5.80
C ARG A 93 3.46 9.58 -6.26
N ASP A 94 3.26 10.87 -6.05
CA ASP A 94 4.24 11.90 -6.39
C ASP A 94 5.52 11.72 -5.56
N ALA A 95 5.37 11.37 -4.28
CA ALA A 95 6.51 11.05 -3.41
C ALA A 95 7.25 9.76 -3.85
N ILE A 96 6.53 8.74 -4.33
CA ILE A 96 7.12 7.50 -4.86
C ILE A 96 7.88 7.74 -6.17
N ASP A 97 7.42 8.68 -6.99
CA ASP A 97 8.07 8.99 -8.26
C ASP A 97 9.28 9.91 -8.11
N LYS A 98 9.37 10.65 -7.00
CA LYS A 98 10.59 11.35 -6.58
C LYS A 98 11.61 10.35 -5.99
N LYS A 99 12.26 9.59 -6.87
CA LYS A 99 13.24 8.55 -6.52
C LYS A 99 14.50 8.65 -7.37
N GLU A 100 15.58 8.08 -6.86
CA GLU A 100 16.82 7.86 -7.59
C GLU A 100 17.09 6.36 -7.67
N TYR A 101 17.42 5.88 -8.87
CA TYR A 101 17.83 4.50 -9.07
C TYR A 101 19.28 4.33 -8.66
N VAL A 102 19.58 3.21 -7.99
CA VAL A 102 20.93 2.84 -7.57
C VAL A 102 21.24 1.43 -8.04
N ASP A 103 22.52 1.16 -8.31
CA ASP A 103 22.98 -0.19 -8.60
C ASP A 103 23.04 -1.06 -7.33
N TYR A 104 23.31 -2.35 -7.52
CA TYR A 104 23.36 -3.30 -6.42
C TYR A 104 24.50 -3.01 -5.42
N ALA A 105 25.66 -2.56 -5.90
CA ALA A 105 26.80 -2.26 -5.03
C ALA A 105 26.50 -1.10 -4.09
N THR A 106 25.92 -0.03 -4.64
CA THR A 106 25.44 1.14 -3.88
C THR A 106 24.35 0.74 -2.90
N TYR A 107 23.34 -0.04 -3.33
CA TYR A 107 22.32 -0.58 -2.44
C TYR A 107 22.92 -1.42 -1.30
N ALA A 108 23.82 -2.35 -1.60
CA ALA A 108 24.44 -3.23 -0.63
C ALA A 108 25.26 -2.44 0.39
N LYS A 109 26.00 -1.41 -0.05
CA LYS A 109 26.70 -0.47 0.81
C LYS A 109 25.73 0.29 1.72
N LEU A 110 24.70 0.95 1.15
CA LEU A 110 23.69 1.72 1.90
C LEU A 110 22.95 0.86 2.94
N ARG A 111 22.70 -0.41 2.62
CA ARG A 111 22.04 -1.37 3.51
C ARG A 111 22.99 -2.15 4.43
N LYS A 112 24.28 -1.82 4.43
CA LYS A 112 25.33 -2.46 5.26
C LYS A 112 25.37 -3.98 5.07
N LYS A 113 25.25 -4.44 3.82
CA LYS A 113 25.31 -5.86 3.43
C LYS A 113 26.72 -6.32 3.07
N ILE A 114 27.67 -5.40 2.94
CA ILE A 114 29.08 -5.70 2.66
C ILE A 114 29.76 -5.93 4.01
N ARG A 115 30.39 -7.09 4.17
CA ARG A 115 31.24 -7.36 5.34
C ARG A 115 32.59 -6.71 5.10
N GLU A 116 33.04 -5.91 6.07
CA GLU A 116 34.42 -5.46 6.15
C GLU A 116 35.17 -6.51 7.01
N GLU A 117 36.34 -6.95 6.53
CA GLU A 117 37.24 -7.84 7.27
C GLU A 117 38.02 -7.07 8.35
#